data_AF-A0A9D7YC81-F1
#
_entry.id   AF-A0A9D7YC81-F1
#
_cell.length_a   1.000
_cell.length_b   1.000
_cell.length_c   1.000
_cell.angle_alpha   90.00
_cell.angle_beta   90.00
_cell.angle_gamma   90.00
#
_symmetry.space_group_name_H-M   'P 1'
#
loop_
_entity.id
_entity.type
_entity.pdbx_description
1 polymer ?
#
loop_
_entity_poly.entity_id
_entity_poly.type
_entity_poly.pdbx_seq_one_letter_code
_entity_poly.pdbx_strand_id
1 'polypeptide(L)'
;MSAIIFRYKKKQSIYIDYQVLFEELRELCFPTFKYKQGNCHNIVHYCSLILNHRGIKHKKIWFYAPVRFVSGSKECIVMPDPNHLAISGNLKWGYHVALLFEDGRNCHVFDWMIQENKPMTINDWVMSMGLKNYKIDIVESENYLFYENPEKVKNNAIRYFKYEDKCRNHYWIAKGMAINETAYEFYQMEDHFRETYPKDFKLLVGSIINFECIIRDNRTNNRVNDSFREKHALIIQKYRNIYFKNLNNWIDKIEIYDI
;
A
#
# COMPACT_ATOMS: atom_id res chain seq x y z
N MET A 1 37.90 30.17 14.88
CA MET A 1 36.70 29.38 15.25
C MET A 1 35.53 30.35 15.33
N SER A 2 34.59 30.24 14.40
CA SER A 2 33.40 31.10 14.32
C SER A 2 32.18 30.20 14.39
N ALA A 3 31.38 30.38 15.45
CA ALA A 3 30.16 29.62 15.71
C ALA A 3 29.04 30.13 14.79
N ILE A 4 28.51 29.25 13.94
CA ILE A 4 27.32 29.54 13.14
C ILE A 4 26.09 29.31 14.01
N ILE A 5 25.47 30.42 14.42
CA ILE A 5 24.18 30.46 15.10
C ILE A 5 23.10 30.22 14.03
N PHE A 6 22.44 29.05 14.05
CA PHE A 6 21.22 28.83 13.27
C PHE A 6 20.08 29.65 13.87
N ARG A 7 19.86 30.85 13.31
CA ARG A 7 18.65 31.64 13.55
C ARG A 7 17.46 30.92 12.92
N TYR A 8 16.62 30.30 13.75
CA TYR A 8 15.27 29.86 13.37
C TYR A 8 14.51 31.06 12.80
N LYS A 9 14.25 31.05 11.49
CA LYS A 9 13.35 32.01 10.85
C LYS A 9 11.90 31.58 11.07
N LYS A 10 11.11 32.55 11.55
CA LYS A 10 9.64 32.65 11.60
C LYS A 10 8.92 31.76 10.56
N LYS A 11 7.85 31.08 10.99
CA LYS A 11 6.85 30.40 10.13
C LYS A 11 6.44 31.28 8.94
N GLN A 12 7.08 31.09 7.80
CA GLN A 12 6.49 31.44 6.51
C GLN A 12 5.35 30.46 6.26
N SER A 13 4.21 30.97 5.81
CA SER A 13 3.18 30.15 5.17
C SER A 13 3.86 29.41 4.02
N ILE A 14 4.14 28.12 4.20
CA ILE A 14 4.68 27.26 3.14
C ILE A 14 3.52 27.08 2.16
N TYR A 15 3.57 27.80 1.04
CA TYR A 15 2.72 27.48 -0.10
C TYR A 15 3.16 26.10 -0.61
N ILE A 16 2.25 25.12 -0.55
CA ILE A 16 2.51 23.78 -1.06
C ILE A 16 1.96 23.72 -2.47
N ASP A 17 2.85 23.48 -3.44
CA ASP A 17 2.43 23.05 -4.77
C ASP A 17 2.07 21.56 -4.70
N TYR A 18 0.76 21.27 -4.64
CA TYR A 18 0.27 19.90 -4.51
C TYR A 18 0.54 19.04 -5.75
N GLN A 19 0.73 19.62 -6.93
CA GLN A 19 1.09 18.83 -8.11
C GLN A 19 2.56 18.39 -8.03
N VAL A 20 3.46 19.29 -7.67
CA VAL A 20 4.88 18.97 -7.48
C VAL A 20 5.07 17.95 -6.35
N LEU A 21 4.40 18.15 -5.21
CA LEU A 21 4.46 17.20 -4.09
C LEU A 21 3.90 15.82 -4.48
N PHE A 22 2.84 15.79 -5.29
CA PHE A 22 2.24 14.55 -5.79
C PHE A 22 3.21 13.78 -6.68
N GLU A 23 3.89 14.47 -7.59
CA GLU A 23 4.89 13.87 -8.49
C GLU A 23 6.11 13.37 -7.72
N GLU A 24 6.61 14.16 -6.77
CA GLU A 24 7.75 13.77 -5.95
C GLU A 24 7.47 12.51 -5.13
N LEU A 25 6.34 12.47 -4.41
CA LEU A 25 5.99 11.29 -3.62
C LEU A 25 5.74 10.07 -4.51
N ARG A 26 5.18 10.27 -5.71
CA ARG A 26 5.01 9.20 -6.71
C ARG A 26 6.34 8.58 -7.09
N GLU A 27 7.34 9.41 -7.39
CA GLU A 27 8.69 8.93 -7.74
C GLU A 27 9.33 8.17 -6.58
N LEU A 28 9.20 8.67 -5.35
CA LEU A 28 9.76 8.04 -4.16
C LEU A 28 9.14 6.68 -3.83
N CYS A 29 7.87 6.44 -4.20
CA CYS A 29 7.20 5.16 -4.02
C CYS A 29 7.16 4.28 -5.27
N PHE A 30 7.70 4.72 -6.41
CA PHE A 30 7.79 3.86 -7.58
C PHE A 30 8.78 2.70 -7.33
N PRO A 31 8.47 1.45 -7.74
CA PRO A 31 7.31 1.02 -8.51
C PRO A 31 6.16 0.42 -7.67
N THR A 32 6.15 0.56 -6.35
CA THR A 32 5.32 -0.28 -5.46
C THR A 32 3.80 -0.13 -5.67
N PHE A 33 3.33 1.03 -6.12
CA PHE A 33 1.90 1.26 -6.41
C PHE A 33 1.45 0.67 -7.75
N LYS A 34 2.37 0.23 -8.61
CA LYS A 34 2.04 -0.44 -9.87
C LYS A 34 1.48 -1.84 -9.67
N TYR A 35 1.80 -2.49 -8.55
CA TYR A 35 1.19 -3.75 -8.13
C TYR A 35 -0.08 -3.46 -7.31
N LYS A 36 -1.25 -3.56 -7.96
CA LYS A 36 -2.53 -3.08 -7.41
C LYS A 36 -3.26 -4.09 -6.51
N GLN A 37 -2.69 -5.26 -6.26
CA GLN A 37 -3.37 -6.37 -5.57
C GLN A 37 -3.41 -6.19 -4.04
N GLY A 38 -2.58 -5.31 -3.45
CA GLY A 38 -2.65 -5.00 -2.03
C GLY A 38 -1.57 -4.06 -1.52
N ASN A 39 -1.44 -3.99 -0.19
CA ASN A 39 -0.46 -3.18 0.55
C ASN A 39 -0.57 -1.65 0.38
N CYS A 40 -1.74 -1.13 0.00
CA CYS A 40 -1.99 0.32 -0.07
C CYS A 40 -1.62 1.07 1.22
N HIS A 41 -1.92 0.47 2.39
CA HIS A 41 -1.58 1.04 3.70
C HIS A 41 -0.07 1.21 3.92
N ASN A 42 0.77 0.32 3.38
CA ASN A 42 2.23 0.45 3.46
C ASN A 42 2.74 1.59 2.59
N ILE A 43 2.21 1.72 1.37
CA ILE A 43 2.56 2.79 0.44
C ILE A 43 2.18 4.15 1.04
N VAL A 44 0.93 4.29 1.47
CA VAL A 44 0.45 5.54 2.08
C VAL A 44 1.25 5.87 3.33
N HIS A 45 1.56 4.88 4.16
CA HIS A 45 2.28 5.17 5.39
C HIS A 45 3.76 5.50 5.16
N TYR A 46 4.41 4.88 4.17
CA TYR A 46 5.75 5.30 3.74
C TYR A 46 5.77 6.78 3.35
N CYS A 47 4.81 7.22 2.53
CA CYS A 47 4.69 8.64 2.20
C CYS A 47 4.41 9.51 3.43
N SER A 48 3.60 9.02 4.39
CA SER A 48 3.39 9.72 5.66
C SER A 48 4.66 9.91 6.47
N LEU A 49 5.58 8.93 6.49
CA LEU A 49 6.88 9.08 7.17
C LEU A 49 7.68 10.23 6.56
N ILE A 50 7.76 10.28 5.23
CA ILE A 50 8.46 11.36 4.50
C ILE A 50 7.84 12.72 4.83
N LEU A 51 6.51 12.81 4.76
CA LEU A 51 5.78 14.05 5.03
C LEU A 51 5.93 14.51 6.47
N ASN A 52 5.84 13.59 7.44
CA ASN A 52 6.03 13.88 8.86
C ASN A 52 7.46 14.37 9.13
N HIS A 53 8.47 13.70 8.56
CA HIS A 53 9.87 14.12 8.66
C HIS A 53 10.10 15.55 8.13
N ARG A 54 9.36 15.94 7.08
CA ARG A 54 9.39 17.30 6.49
C ARG A 54 8.48 18.31 7.20
N GLY A 55 7.75 17.90 8.24
CA GLY A 55 6.78 18.75 8.93
C GLY A 55 5.57 19.16 8.08
N ILE A 56 5.27 18.41 7.02
CA ILE A 56 4.12 18.66 6.15
C ILE A 56 2.87 18.01 6.75
N LYS A 57 1.89 18.85 7.10
CA LYS A 57 0.62 18.39 7.65
C LYS A 57 -0.19 17.66 6.59
N HIS A 58 -0.72 16.51 6.96
CA HIS A 58 -1.57 15.68 6.12
C HIS A 58 -2.36 14.72 7.02
N LYS A 59 -3.37 14.09 6.44
CA LYS A 59 -4.21 13.05 7.04
C LYS A 59 -4.23 11.82 6.15
N LYS A 60 -4.92 10.77 6.59
CA LYS A 60 -5.26 9.62 5.76
C LYS A 60 -6.76 9.50 5.65
N ILE A 61 -7.24 9.20 4.46
CA ILE A 61 -8.64 8.89 4.19
C ILE A 61 -8.77 7.40 3.91
N TRP A 62 -9.63 6.73 4.67
CA TRP A 62 -9.90 5.30 4.56
C TRP A 62 -11.30 5.09 4.01
N PHE A 63 -11.42 4.18 3.05
CA PHE A 63 -12.68 3.73 2.50
C PHE A 63 -12.87 2.26 2.85
N TYR A 64 -14.04 1.92 3.40
CA TYR A 64 -14.37 0.57 3.82
C TYR A 64 -15.54 0.04 3.00
N ALA A 65 -15.36 -1.14 2.42
CA ALA A 65 -16.45 -1.91 1.83
C ALA A 65 -17.23 -2.67 2.91
N PRO A 66 -18.51 -3.05 2.64
CA PRO A 66 -19.36 -3.70 3.64
C PRO A 66 -18.79 -5.00 4.22
N VAL A 67 -17.97 -5.75 3.46
CA VAL A 67 -17.24 -6.93 3.97
C VAL A 67 -16.44 -6.67 5.26
N ARG A 68 -16.08 -5.41 5.56
CA ARG A 68 -15.29 -5.04 6.75
C ARG A 68 -16.12 -4.64 7.96
N PHE A 69 -17.41 -4.33 7.79
CA PHE A 69 -18.22 -3.78 8.89
C PHE A 69 -19.67 -4.29 8.95
N VAL A 70 -20.09 -5.11 7.99
CA VAL A 70 -21.40 -5.78 7.96
C VAL A 70 -21.18 -7.28 8.07
N SER A 71 -21.66 -7.88 9.15
CA SER A 71 -21.55 -9.33 9.39
C SER A 71 -22.13 -10.13 8.22
N GLY A 72 -21.37 -11.11 7.72
CA GLY A 72 -21.78 -11.98 6.61
C GLY A 72 -21.75 -11.35 5.22
N SER A 73 -21.46 -10.05 5.09
CA SER A 73 -21.36 -9.41 3.78
C SER A 73 -20.14 -9.90 3.01
N LYS A 74 -20.30 -10.05 1.69
CA LYS A 74 -19.21 -10.36 0.73
C LYS A 74 -18.97 -9.20 -0.25
N GLU A 75 -19.60 -8.05 0.00
CA GLU A 75 -19.49 -6.87 -0.86
C GLU A 75 -18.13 -6.19 -0.64
N CYS A 76 -17.32 -6.17 -1.70
CA CYS A 76 -15.98 -5.59 -1.75
C CYS A 76 -15.96 -4.43 -2.76
N ILE A 77 -14.95 -3.57 -2.70
CA ILE A 77 -14.57 -2.71 -3.83
C ILE A 77 -14.18 -3.64 -4.98
N VAL A 78 -14.75 -3.42 -6.17
CA VAL A 78 -14.45 -4.20 -7.38
C VAL A 78 -14.08 -3.25 -8.50
N MET A 79 -12.88 -3.42 -9.05
CA MET A 79 -12.36 -2.61 -10.15
C MET A 79 -11.69 -3.50 -11.20
N PRO A 80 -11.73 -3.15 -12.49
CA PRO A 80 -10.92 -3.84 -13.50
C PRO A 80 -9.45 -3.89 -13.09
N ASP A 81 -8.80 -5.05 -13.22
CA ASP A 81 -7.36 -5.16 -12.98
C ASP A 81 -6.59 -4.68 -14.22
N PRO A 82 -5.91 -3.52 -14.17
CA PRO A 82 -5.22 -2.98 -15.33
C PRO A 82 -4.01 -3.81 -15.76
N ASN A 83 -3.47 -4.65 -14.87
CA ASN A 83 -2.37 -5.56 -15.18
C ASN A 83 -2.86 -6.96 -15.57
N HIS A 84 -4.19 -7.19 -15.58
CA HIS A 84 -4.82 -8.48 -15.89
C HIS A 84 -4.30 -9.68 -15.07
N LEU A 85 -3.80 -9.43 -13.86
CA LEU A 85 -3.20 -10.46 -13.00
C LEU A 85 -4.27 -11.27 -12.25
N ALA A 86 -5.34 -10.62 -11.81
CA ALA A 86 -6.43 -11.25 -11.08
C ALA A 86 -7.10 -12.34 -11.94
N ILE A 87 -7.33 -13.51 -11.34
CA ILE A 87 -8.00 -14.64 -12.01
C ILE A 87 -9.39 -14.23 -12.52
N SER A 88 -10.13 -13.44 -11.75
CA SER A 88 -11.46 -12.93 -12.14
C SER A 88 -11.42 -11.75 -13.11
N GLY A 89 -10.24 -11.25 -13.50
CA GLY A 89 -10.08 -10.01 -14.29
C GLY A 89 -10.31 -8.71 -13.50
N ASN A 90 -10.80 -8.82 -12.27
CA ASN A 90 -11.07 -7.68 -11.39
C ASN A 90 -10.27 -7.78 -10.08
N LEU A 91 -9.77 -6.63 -9.62
CA LEU A 91 -9.31 -6.42 -8.26
C LEU A 91 -10.50 -6.50 -7.31
N LYS A 92 -10.24 -7.01 -6.10
CA LYS A 92 -11.24 -7.07 -5.02
C LYS A 92 -10.59 -6.61 -3.72
N TRP A 93 -11.05 -5.49 -3.18
CA TRP A 93 -10.52 -4.93 -1.94
C TRP A 93 -11.60 -4.80 -0.88
N GLY A 94 -11.29 -5.16 0.36
CA GLY A 94 -12.18 -4.91 1.49
C GLY A 94 -12.13 -3.46 1.97
N TYR A 95 -11.01 -2.78 1.74
CA TYR A 95 -10.80 -1.38 2.08
C TYR A 95 -9.76 -0.79 1.14
N HIS A 96 -9.69 0.55 1.10
CA HIS A 96 -8.60 1.28 0.47
C HIS A 96 -8.24 2.51 1.28
N VAL A 97 -7.00 2.99 1.16
CA VAL A 97 -6.52 4.15 1.89
C VAL A 97 -5.67 5.03 0.98
N ALA A 98 -5.76 6.34 1.18
CA ALA A 98 -5.01 7.35 0.46
C ALA A 98 -4.54 8.46 1.41
N LEU A 99 -3.59 9.29 0.96
CA LEU A 99 -3.23 10.52 1.66
C LEU A 99 -4.29 11.59 1.39
N LEU A 100 -4.56 12.42 2.39
CA LEU A 100 -5.45 13.56 2.31
C LEU A 100 -4.74 14.83 2.78
N PHE A 101 -4.77 15.86 1.94
CA PHE A 101 -4.30 17.20 2.28
C PHE A 101 -5.48 18.17 2.31
N GLU A 102 -5.54 18.99 3.36
CA GLU A 102 -6.56 20.01 3.56
C GLU A 102 -5.92 21.39 3.34
N ASP A 103 -6.39 22.13 2.33
CA ASP A 103 -5.97 23.50 2.03
C ASP A 103 -7.17 24.45 2.10
N GLY A 104 -7.42 24.98 3.30
CA GLY A 104 -8.61 25.78 3.59
C GLY A 104 -9.89 24.98 3.40
N ARG A 105 -10.63 25.25 2.33
CA ARG A 105 -11.85 24.50 1.96
C ARG A 105 -11.61 23.42 0.90
N ASN A 106 -10.41 23.38 0.32
CA ASN A 106 -10.05 22.43 -0.70
C ASN A 106 -9.42 21.19 -0.06
N CYS A 107 -9.67 20.03 -0.68
CA CYS A 107 -9.11 18.76 -0.26
C CYS A 107 -8.45 18.09 -1.46
N HIS A 108 -7.22 17.61 -1.27
CA HIS A 108 -6.46 16.90 -2.28
C HIS A 108 -6.17 15.48 -1.80
N VAL A 109 -6.67 14.49 -2.53
CA VAL A 109 -6.41 13.07 -2.28
C VAL A 109 -5.28 12.60 -3.20
N PHE A 110 -4.21 12.08 -2.62
CA PHE A 110 -3.11 11.49 -3.38
C PHE A 110 -3.25 9.96 -3.33
N ASP A 111 -3.48 9.35 -4.49
CA ASP A 111 -3.67 7.92 -4.60
C ASP A 111 -3.23 7.40 -5.98
N TRP A 112 -1.98 6.99 -6.07
CA TRP A 112 -1.40 6.47 -7.31
C TRP A 112 -1.90 5.07 -7.69
N MET A 113 -2.62 4.36 -6.81
CA MET A 113 -3.25 3.09 -7.18
C MET A 113 -4.51 3.33 -8.01
N ILE A 114 -5.17 4.47 -7.85
CA ILE A 114 -6.39 4.87 -8.57
C ILE A 114 -6.08 5.87 -9.69
N GLN A 115 -5.33 6.93 -9.38
CA GLN A 115 -5.00 8.02 -10.30
C GLN A 115 -3.51 8.36 -10.19
N GLU A 116 -2.75 8.11 -11.25
CA GLU A 116 -1.29 8.22 -11.23
C GLU A 116 -0.74 9.59 -11.61
N ASN A 117 -1.57 10.47 -12.18
CA ASN A 117 -1.08 11.67 -12.86
C ASN A 117 -1.43 12.98 -12.14
N LYS A 118 -2.42 12.97 -11.25
CA LYS A 118 -2.86 14.16 -10.55
C LYS A 118 -3.55 13.85 -9.21
N PRO A 119 -3.55 14.79 -8.26
CA PRO A 119 -4.43 14.73 -7.10
C PRO A 119 -5.91 14.67 -7.50
N MET A 120 -6.73 14.06 -6.64
CA MET A 120 -8.18 13.96 -6.81
C MET A 120 -8.92 14.76 -5.73
N THR A 121 -10.18 15.08 -6.00
CA THR A 121 -11.10 15.49 -4.93
C THR A 121 -11.53 14.26 -4.11
N ILE A 122 -12.02 14.46 -2.89
CA ILE A 122 -12.62 13.38 -2.11
C ILE A 122 -13.78 12.73 -2.89
N ASN A 123 -14.61 13.53 -3.57
CA ASN A 123 -15.75 13.01 -4.32
C ASN A 123 -15.32 12.10 -5.47
N ASP A 124 -14.34 12.52 -6.28
CA ASP A 124 -13.84 11.70 -7.38
C ASP A 124 -13.21 10.39 -6.86
N TRP A 125 -12.47 10.48 -5.75
CA TRP A 125 -11.87 9.31 -5.12
C TRP A 125 -12.94 8.32 -4.61
N VAL A 126 -13.97 8.81 -3.91
CA VAL A 126 -15.09 8.00 -3.42
C VAL A 126 -15.86 7.36 -4.58
N MET A 127 -16.16 8.13 -5.63
CA MET A 127 -16.87 7.62 -6.80
C MET A 127 -16.08 6.53 -7.54
N SER A 128 -14.74 6.61 -7.54
CA SER A 128 -13.88 5.60 -8.15
C SER A 128 -13.98 4.21 -7.50
N MET A 129 -14.42 4.13 -6.22
CA MET A 129 -14.60 2.87 -5.50
C MET A 129 -15.84 2.09 -5.95
N GLY A 130 -16.80 2.76 -6.61
CA GLY A 130 -17.95 2.13 -7.24
C GLY A 130 -18.96 1.46 -6.29
N LEU A 131 -18.97 1.81 -5.01
CA LEU A 131 -19.88 1.23 -4.01
C LEU A 131 -20.97 2.21 -3.56
N LYS A 132 -22.18 1.68 -3.34
CA LYS A 132 -23.31 2.44 -2.77
C LYS A 132 -23.30 2.46 -1.25
N ASN A 133 -22.91 1.33 -0.64
CA ASN A 133 -22.81 1.19 0.80
C ASN A 133 -21.34 1.16 1.19
N TYR A 134 -20.91 2.14 1.97
CA TYR A 134 -19.53 2.24 2.43
C TYR A 134 -19.43 3.02 3.74
N LYS A 135 -18.28 2.93 4.38
CA LYS A 135 -17.86 3.84 5.46
C LYS A 135 -16.58 4.55 5.05
N ILE A 136 -16.47 5.82 5.44
CA ILE A 136 -15.24 6.60 5.28
C ILE A 136 -14.82 7.12 6.64
N ASP A 137 -13.54 6.98 6.94
CA ASP A 137 -12.91 7.61 8.10
C ASP A 137 -11.74 8.47 7.62
N ILE A 138 -11.64 9.69 8.16
CA ILE A 138 -10.49 10.57 7.98
C ILE A 138 -9.75 10.61 9.31
N VAL A 139 -8.48 10.24 9.29
CA VAL A 139 -7.67 10.07 10.51
C VAL A 139 -6.32 10.77 10.40
N GLU A 140 -5.74 11.06 11.56
CA GLU A 140 -4.40 11.67 11.65
C GLU A 140 -3.31 10.76 11.05
N SER A 141 -2.20 11.37 10.62
CA SER A 141 -1.16 10.72 9.80
C SER A 141 -0.43 9.56 10.49
N GLU A 142 -0.44 9.48 11.81
CA GLU A 142 0.17 8.41 12.58
C GLU A 142 -0.63 7.09 12.56
N ASN A 143 -1.92 7.13 12.19
CA ASN A 143 -2.76 5.93 12.14
C ASN A 143 -2.37 5.05 10.95
N TYR A 144 -1.72 3.92 11.21
CA TYR A 144 -1.09 3.09 10.19
C TYR A 144 -2.05 2.06 9.60
N LEU A 145 -2.68 1.25 10.45
CA LEU A 145 -3.60 0.19 10.06
C LEU A 145 -4.68 0.05 11.14
N PHE A 146 -5.69 -0.78 10.89
CA PHE A 146 -6.82 -0.96 11.80
C PHE A 146 -6.97 -2.42 12.23
N TYR A 147 -7.54 -2.62 13.41
CA TYR A 147 -7.90 -3.94 13.93
C TYR A 147 -9.24 -4.37 13.34
N GLU A 148 -9.31 -5.63 12.87
CA GLU A 148 -10.55 -6.22 12.35
C GLU A 148 -11.42 -6.90 13.40
N ASN A 149 -10.92 -7.16 14.62
CA ASN A 149 -11.49 -8.20 15.48
C ASN A 149 -12.99 -7.98 15.81
N PRO A 150 -13.91 -8.73 15.17
CA PRO A 150 -15.35 -8.49 15.31
C PRO A 150 -15.85 -8.84 16.71
N GLU A 151 -15.20 -9.79 17.40
CA GLU A 151 -15.59 -10.25 18.73
C GLU A 151 -15.18 -9.29 19.85
N LYS A 152 -14.10 -8.52 19.63
CA LYS A 152 -13.59 -7.53 20.59
C LYS A 152 -14.10 -6.12 20.35
N VAL A 153 -14.66 -5.85 19.17
CA VAL A 153 -15.29 -4.58 18.83
C VAL A 153 -16.78 -4.67 19.18
N LYS A 154 -17.10 -4.51 20.46
CA LYS A 154 -18.46 -4.09 20.85
C LYS A 154 -18.74 -2.79 20.07
N ASN A 155 -19.69 -2.82 19.13
CA ASN A 155 -20.25 -1.67 18.37
C ASN A 155 -19.73 -1.38 16.94
N ASN A 156 -19.15 -2.32 16.19
CA ASN A 156 -18.70 -2.06 14.79
C ASN A 156 -17.74 -0.85 14.63
N ALA A 157 -17.00 -0.47 15.68
CA ALA A 157 -16.06 0.65 15.70
C ALA A 157 -14.69 0.23 15.15
N ILE A 158 -14.28 0.82 14.04
CA ILE A 158 -12.94 0.64 13.47
C ILE A 158 -11.93 1.30 14.41
N ARG A 159 -10.90 0.55 14.82
CA ARG A 159 -9.84 1.05 15.72
C ARG A 159 -8.50 1.00 15.01
N TYR A 160 -7.82 2.13 15.01
CA TYR A 160 -6.50 2.27 14.39
C TYR A 160 -5.38 2.00 15.40
N PHE A 161 -4.25 1.55 14.87
CA PHE A 161 -2.99 1.50 15.58
C PHE A 161 -1.91 2.23 14.81
N LYS A 162 -0.93 2.73 15.56
CA LYS A 162 0.22 3.46 15.04
C LYS A 162 1.31 2.50 14.57
N TYR A 163 2.18 2.97 13.69
CA TYR A 163 3.38 2.23 13.32
C TYR A 163 4.46 2.39 14.39
N GLU A 164 4.31 1.60 15.46
CA GLU A 164 5.18 1.61 16.64
C GLU A 164 5.59 0.18 17.00
N ASP A 165 6.56 0.05 17.89
CA ASP A 165 7.03 -1.21 18.49
C ASP A 165 7.20 -2.35 17.48
N LYS A 166 6.30 -3.34 17.52
CA LYS A 166 6.36 -4.55 16.69
C LYS A 166 6.26 -4.24 15.20
N CYS A 167 5.52 -3.22 14.79
CA CYS A 167 5.37 -2.89 13.38
C CYS A 167 6.70 -2.38 12.82
N ARG A 168 7.35 -1.48 13.57
CA ARG A 168 8.67 -0.92 13.26
C ARG A 168 9.77 -1.99 13.34
N ASN A 169 9.87 -2.69 14.46
CA ASN A 169 10.92 -3.70 14.71
C ASN A 169 10.86 -4.91 13.76
N HIS A 170 9.71 -5.18 13.14
CA HIS A 170 9.57 -6.23 12.13
C HIS A 170 9.48 -5.68 10.71
N TYR A 171 9.79 -4.40 10.50
CA TYR A 171 9.90 -3.74 9.20
C TYR A 171 8.65 -3.88 8.32
N TRP A 172 7.44 -3.69 8.88
CA TRP A 172 6.20 -3.99 8.13
C TRP A 172 6.06 -3.16 6.86
N ILE A 173 6.37 -1.86 6.91
CA ILE A 173 6.35 -1.01 5.71
C ILE A 173 7.37 -1.52 4.69
N ALA A 174 8.64 -1.72 5.10
CA ALA A 174 9.69 -2.19 4.18
C ALA A 174 9.32 -3.52 3.51
N LYS A 175 8.75 -4.46 4.27
CA LYS A 175 8.28 -5.75 3.74
C LYS A 175 7.14 -5.57 2.74
N GLY A 176 6.18 -4.69 3.03
CA GLY A 176 5.07 -4.37 2.13
C GLY A 176 5.51 -3.69 0.84
N MET A 177 6.46 -2.76 0.92
CA MET A 177 7.04 -2.08 -0.23
C MET A 177 7.83 -3.06 -1.10
N ALA A 178 8.72 -3.84 -0.48
CA ALA A 178 9.56 -4.81 -1.17
C ALA A 178 8.77 -5.91 -1.88
N ILE A 179 7.69 -6.42 -1.26
CA ILE A 179 6.89 -7.47 -1.90
C ILE A 179 6.10 -6.94 -3.09
N ASN A 180 5.58 -5.70 -3.02
CA ASN A 180 4.89 -5.07 -4.15
C ASN A 180 5.85 -4.81 -5.32
N GLU A 181 7.04 -4.27 -5.05
CA GLU A 181 8.08 -4.09 -6.07
C GLU A 181 8.47 -5.42 -6.70
N THR A 182 8.71 -6.45 -5.89
CA THR A 182 9.07 -7.79 -6.37
C THR A 182 7.95 -8.41 -7.22
N ALA A 183 6.69 -8.23 -6.83
CA ALA A 183 5.55 -8.71 -7.59
C ALA A 183 5.40 -7.97 -8.93
N TYR A 184 5.67 -6.67 -8.96
CA TYR A 184 5.69 -5.90 -10.19
C TYR A 184 6.84 -6.33 -11.11
N GLU A 185 8.03 -6.56 -10.57
CA GLU A 185 9.17 -7.09 -11.33
C GLU A 185 8.86 -8.48 -11.90
N PHE A 186 8.28 -9.38 -11.10
CA PHE A 186 7.81 -10.69 -11.57
C PHE A 186 6.83 -10.55 -12.72
N TYR A 187 5.86 -9.64 -12.57
CA TYR A 187 4.90 -9.36 -13.62
C TYR A 187 5.59 -8.90 -14.90
N GLN A 188 6.57 -7.99 -14.83
CA GLN A 188 7.24 -7.44 -16.02
C GLN A 188 8.18 -8.44 -16.71
N MET A 189 8.86 -9.29 -15.94
CA MET A 189 10.01 -10.04 -16.45
C MET A 189 9.70 -11.50 -16.84
N GLU A 190 8.60 -12.07 -16.33
CA GLU A 190 8.33 -13.51 -16.45
C GLU A 190 7.32 -13.85 -17.54
N ASP A 191 7.51 -13.32 -18.75
CA ASP A 191 6.67 -13.61 -19.91
C ASP A 191 6.65 -15.11 -20.25
N HIS A 192 7.81 -15.78 -20.22
CA HIS A 192 7.88 -17.22 -20.47
C HIS A 192 7.08 -18.03 -19.44
N PHE A 193 7.13 -17.64 -18.15
CA PHE A 193 6.33 -18.28 -17.11
C PHE A 193 4.83 -18.03 -17.33
N ARG A 194 4.48 -16.80 -17.74
CA ARG A 194 3.10 -16.42 -18.06
C ARG A 194 2.54 -17.22 -19.22
N GLU A 195 3.32 -17.44 -20.27
CA GLU A 195 2.91 -18.19 -21.46
C GLU A 195 2.84 -19.69 -21.20
N THR A 196 3.82 -20.24 -20.49
CA THR A 196 3.92 -21.68 -20.23
C THR A 196 2.94 -22.13 -19.14
N TYR A 197 2.74 -21.31 -18.11
CA TYR A 197 1.89 -21.63 -16.96
C TYR A 197 0.90 -20.49 -16.63
N PRO A 198 -0.01 -20.11 -17.54
CA PRO A 198 -0.85 -18.92 -17.38
C PRO A 198 -1.75 -18.97 -16.15
N LYS A 199 -2.24 -20.15 -15.78
CA LYS A 199 -3.05 -20.34 -14.57
C LYS A 199 -2.22 -20.16 -13.30
N ASP A 200 -1.02 -20.73 -13.28
CA ASP A 200 -0.12 -20.67 -12.11
C ASP A 200 0.47 -19.26 -11.94
N PHE A 201 0.76 -18.58 -13.05
CA PHE A 201 1.14 -17.16 -13.06
C PHE A 201 0.11 -16.31 -12.33
N LYS A 202 -1.16 -16.36 -12.77
CA LYS A 202 -2.26 -15.61 -12.12
C LYS A 202 -2.55 -16.09 -10.70
N LEU A 203 -2.40 -17.38 -10.43
CA LEU A 203 -2.57 -17.93 -9.09
C LEU A 203 -1.54 -17.36 -8.11
N LEU A 204 -0.30 -17.20 -8.54
CA LEU A 204 0.79 -16.68 -7.72
C LEU A 204 0.73 -15.15 -7.61
N VAL A 205 0.93 -14.43 -8.73
CA VAL A 205 1.10 -12.96 -8.70
C VAL A 205 -0.24 -12.20 -8.74
N GLY A 206 -1.35 -12.85 -9.12
CA GLY A 206 -2.68 -12.24 -9.08
C GLY A 206 -3.30 -12.12 -7.69
N SER A 207 -2.60 -12.56 -6.64
CA SER A 207 -3.03 -12.43 -5.25
C SER A 207 -1.85 -12.10 -4.36
N ILE A 208 -1.85 -10.91 -3.75
CA ILE A 208 -0.81 -10.52 -2.80
C ILE A 208 -0.65 -11.54 -1.67
N ILE A 209 -1.74 -12.15 -1.21
CA ILE A 209 -1.72 -13.17 -0.16
C ILE A 209 -0.92 -14.40 -0.60
N ASN A 210 -1.10 -14.87 -1.84
CA ASN A 210 -0.35 -16.01 -2.35
C ASN A 210 1.11 -15.64 -2.60
N PHE A 211 1.35 -14.46 -3.17
CA PHE A 211 2.70 -13.98 -3.46
C PHE A 211 3.53 -13.78 -2.17
N GLU A 212 2.96 -13.13 -1.14
CA GLU A 212 3.57 -12.99 0.18
C GLU A 212 3.85 -14.36 0.82
N CYS A 213 2.86 -15.26 0.80
CA CYS A 213 2.99 -16.58 1.41
C CYS A 213 4.24 -17.31 0.88
N ILE A 214 4.40 -17.35 -0.44
CA ILE A 214 5.47 -18.11 -1.10
C ILE A 214 6.80 -17.34 -1.09
N ILE A 215 6.78 -16.06 -1.47
CA ILE A 215 8.00 -15.27 -1.69
C ILE A 215 8.52 -14.66 -0.39
N ARG A 216 7.67 -13.99 0.40
CA ARG A 216 8.09 -13.38 1.66
C ARG A 216 8.22 -14.41 2.77
N ASP A 217 7.15 -15.17 3.01
CA ASP A 217 7.01 -15.95 4.25
C ASP A 217 7.63 -17.34 4.17
N ASN A 218 8.00 -17.81 2.97
CA ASN A 218 8.46 -19.17 2.71
C ASN A 218 7.47 -20.26 3.16
N ARG A 219 6.18 -19.96 3.04
CA ARG A 219 5.08 -20.81 3.47
C ARG A 219 4.22 -21.19 2.28
N THR A 220 3.31 -22.09 2.55
CA THR A 220 2.30 -22.54 1.61
C THR A 220 0.92 -22.28 2.18
N ASN A 221 -0.08 -22.28 1.31
CA ASN A 221 -1.49 -22.21 1.70
C ASN A 221 -2.31 -23.17 0.83
N ASN A 222 -3.63 -23.19 1.02
CA ASN A 222 -4.53 -24.10 0.30
C ASN A 222 -4.53 -23.92 -1.23
N ARG A 223 -4.03 -22.79 -1.74
CA ARG A 223 -3.97 -22.47 -3.18
C ARG A 223 -2.56 -22.65 -3.75
N VAL A 224 -1.55 -22.11 -3.08
CA VAL A 224 -0.13 -22.27 -3.41
C VAL A 224 0.50 -23.23 -2.40
N ASN A 225 0.30 -24.52 -2.64
CA ASN A 225 0.68 -25.62 -1.74
C ASN A 225 2.13 -26.12 -1.99
N ASP A 226 2.55 -27.17 -1.29
CA ASP A 226 3.91 -27.73 -1.46
C ASP A 226 4.17 -28.23 -2.88
N SER A 227 3.18 -28.85 -3.53
CA SER A 227 3.30 -29.29 -4.93
C SER A 227 3.53 -28.10 -5.88
N PHE A 228 2.83 -26.98 -5.67
CA PHE A 228 3.07 -25.75 -6.42
C PHE A 228 4.50 -25.25 -6.22
N ARG A 229 4.96 -25.25 -4.96
CA ARG A 229 6.31 -24.79 -4.60
C ARG A 229 7.39 -25.67 -5.23
N GLU A 230 7.24 -26.98 -5.19
CA GLU A 230 8.18 -27.94 -5.79
C GLU A 230 8.22 -27.81 -7.31
N LYS A 231 7.06 -27.75 -7.96
CA LYS A 231 6.94 -27.57 -9.41
C LYS A 231 7.67 -26.32 -9.90
N HIS A 232 7.61 -25.24 -9.13
CA HIS A 232 8.11 -23.92 -9.50
C HIS A 232 9.31 -23.46 -8.65
N ALA A 233 10.07 -24.40 -8.08
CA ALA A 233 11.10 -24.11 -7.08
C ALA A 233 12.16 -23.11 -7.57
N LEU A 234 12.60 -23.23 -8.83
CA LEU A 234 13.65 -22.36 -9.39
C LEU A 234 13.20 -20.90 -9.50
N ILE A 235 12.01 -20.65 -10.06
CA ILE A 235 11.50 -19.28 -10.19
C ILE A 235 11.13 -18.69 -8.82
N ILE A 236 10.57 -19.51 -7.92
CA ILE A 236 10.30 -19.09 -6.55
C ILE A 236 11.60 -18.66 -5.85
N GLN A 237 12.67 -19.46 -5.94
CA GLN A 237 13.94 -19.13 -5.32
C GLN A 237 14.56 -17.86 -5.92
N LYS A 238 14.49 -17.67 -7.24
CA LYS A 238 14.91 -16.42 -7.91
C LYS A 238 14.22 -15.21 -7.29
N TYR A 239 12.90 -15.23 -7.17
CA TYR A 239 12.14 -14.08 -6.67
C TYR A 239 12.21 -13.90 -5.16
N ARG A 240 12.52 -14.95 -4.39
CA ARG A 240 12.90 -14.82 -2.98
C ARG A 240 14.20 -14.02 -2.82
N ASN A 241 15.20 -14.30 -3.65
CA ASN A 241 16.46 -13.54 -3.62
C ASN A 241 16.24 -12.07 -4.01
N ILE A 242 15.43 -11.81 -5.05
CA ILE A 242 15.03 -10.45 -5.45
C ILE A 242 14.28 -9.75 -4.30
N TYR A 243 13.34 -10.44 -3.66
CA TYR A 243 12.61 -9.91 -2.51
C TYR A 243 13.53 -9.47 -1.38
N PHE A 244 14.51 -10.30 -0.98
CA PHE A 244 15.43 -9.93 0.09
C PHE A 244 16.34 -8.75 -0.29
N LYS A 245 16.77 -8.66 -1.54
CA LYS A 245 17.48 -7.49 -2.05
C LYS A 245 16.63 -6.23 -1.94
N ASN A 246 15.38 -6.29 -2.40
CA ASN A 246 14.44 -5.18 -2.34
C ASN A 246 14.10 -4.80 -0.88
N LEU A 247 13.95 -5.79 0.00
CA LEU A 247 13.71 -5.57 1.43
C LEU A 247 14.82 -4.75 2.07
N ASN A 248 16.08 -5.13 1.84
CA ASN A 248 17.23 -4.38 2.39
C ASN A 248 17.23 -2.94 1.86
N ASN A 249 17.01 -2.74 0.56
CA ASN A 249 16.92 -1.39 -0.02
C ASN A 249 15.80 -0.55 0.64
N TRP A 250 14.65 -1.15 0.94
CA TRP A 250 13.54 -0.44 1.59
C TRP A 250 13.79 -0.19 3.07
N ILE A 251 14.49 -1.08 3.77
CA ILE A 251 14.93 -0.83 5.15
C ILE A 251 15.82 0.41 5.17
N ASP A 252 16.86 0.45 4.34
CA ASP A 252 17.79 1.58 4.26
C ASP A 252 17.07 2.89 3.94
N LYS A 253 16.12 2.87 2.98
CA LYS A 253 15.32 4.06 2.63
C LYS A 253 14.43 4.55 3.78
N ILE A 254 13.83 3.64 4.54
CA ILE A 254 12.88 4.00 5.60
C ILE A 254 13.60 4.50 6.84
N GLU A 255 14.76 3.93 7.18
CA GLU A 255 15.56 4.34 8.34
C GLU A 255 15.93 5.83 8.31
N ILE A 256 16.07 6.44 7.13
CA ILE A 256 16.31 7.88 6.95
C ILE A 256 15.22 8.73 7.61
N TYR A 257 13.97 8.25 7.59
CA TYR A 257 12.79 8.99 8.05
C TYR A 257 12.33 8.57 9.44
N ASP A 258 12.93 7.54 10.03
CA ASP A 258 12.45 6.89 11.26
C ASP A 258 13.04 7.49 12.56
N ILE A 259 13.62 8.70 12.46
CA ILE A 259 14.27 9.49 13.54
C ILE A 259 13.22 10.15 14.46
#